data_AF-A0A7J9KM62-F1
#
_entry.id   AF-A0A7J9KM62-F1
#
_cell.length_a   1.000
_cell.length_b   1.000
_cell.length_c   1.000
_cell.angle_alpha   90.00
_cell.angle_beta   90.00
_cell.angle_gamma   90.00
#
_symmetry.space_group_name_H-M   'P 1'
#
loop_
_entity.id
_entity.type
_entity.pdbx_description
1 polymer ?
#
loop_
_entity_poly.entity_id
_entity_poly.type
_entity_poly.pdbx_seq_one_letter_code
_entity_poly.pdbx_strand_id
1 'polypeptide(L)'
;MGSKALKFFSFTLLLFFMFQAAFSHFEHKNPSPFEFLQHLQGFHKGDRVKDLHKLKKYLQNFGYLSYKNNTHVSDDDFDELLESAIRTYQLNYNLKVTGRLDANTISKMMRPRCAVADIFNGTSRMRYGQKWHRRSGSKLVHTVSHYSFFPQEPRWPASKYNLTYAFLPGAQVDAINPVSKAFQTWSENTHFRFSMTEDYVNADIKVSFESGDHGDGSPFDGPNGTLAHAFAPTDGRFHYDADESWSVTPDPSAYHLETLALHEIGHLLGLDHSSIEAAIMYPTFTLGESKGLHEDDIQGIKALYNV
;
A
#
# COMPACT_ATOMS: atom_id res chain seq x y z
N MET A 1 10.43 -43.42 76.31
CA MET A 1 10.48 -43.78 74.88
C MET A 1 9.22 -43.21 74.23
N GLY A 2 9.30 -42.00 73.66
CA GLY A 2 8.20 -41.34 72.96
C GLY A 2 8.67 -40.93 71.58
N SER A 3 7.97 -41.41 70.55
CA SER A 3 8.37 -41.33 69.14
C SER A 3 8.15 -39.94 68.54
N LYS A 4 9.01 -39.59 67.57
CA LYS A 4 9.13 -38.30 66.90
C LYS A 4 7.94 -37.99 65.99
N ALA A 5 7.41 -36.76 66.09
CA ALA A 5 6.49 -36.20 65.11
C ALA A 5 7.28 -35.67 63.90
N LEU A 6 6.98 -36.19 62.70
CA LEU A 6 7.54 -35.74 61.43
C LEU A 6 6.55 -34.76 60.78
N LYS A 7 6.99 -33.52 60.55
CA LYS A 7 6.27 -32.52 59.75
C LYS A 7 6.39 -32.90 58.27
N PHE A 8 5.27 -33.10 57.58
CA PHE A 8 5.23 -33.08 56.11
C PHE A 8 4.65 -31.75 55.64
N PHE A 9 5.51 -30.95 55.02
CA PHE A 9 5.17 -29.76 54.26
C PHE A 9 4.58 -30.20 52.91
N SER A 10 3.34 -29.80 52.60
CA SER A 10 2.75 -30.01 51.27
C SER A 10 3.25 -28.93 50.33
N PHE A 11 4.33 -29.23 49.61
CA PHE A 11 4.92 -28.37 48.57
C PHE A 11 4.19 -28.58 47.22
N THR A 12 2.89 -28.30 47.17
CA THR A 12 2.06 -28.55 45.97
C THR A 12 1.17 -27.37 45.56
N LEU A 13 1.39 -26.17 46.10
CA LEU A 13 0.58 -24.99 45.76
C LEU A 13 1.38 -23.82 45.16
N LEU A 14 2.56 -24.08 44.58
CA LEU A 14 3.34 -23.04 43.89
C LEU A 14 3.67 -23.36 42.43
N LEU A 15 3.39 -24.57 41.95
CA LEU A 15 3.58 -24.93 40.53
C LEU A 15 2.33 -24.69 39.66
N PHE A 16 1.17 -24.44 40.24
CA PHE A 16 -0.06 -24.20 39.47
C PHE A 16 -0.24 -22.75 39.03
N PHE A 17 0.43 -21.78 39.68
CA PHE A 17 0.35 -20.37 39.31
C PHE A 17 1.41 -19.91 38.30
N MET A 18 2.41 -20.75 37.99
CA MET A 18 3.41 -20.43 36.94
C MET A 18 3.01 -20.94 35.56
N PHE A 19 1.98 -21.77 35.44
CA PHE A 19 1.50 -22.29 34.15
C PHE A 19 0.36 -21.49 33.52
N GLN A 20 -0.20 -20.49 34.21
CA GLN A 20 -1.18 -19.56 33.64
C GLN A 20 -0.56 -18.26 33.10
N ALA A 21 0.72 -18.00 33.37
CA ALA A 21 1.44 -16.85 32.80
C ALA A 21 2.05 -17.13 31.41
N ALA A 22 1.88 -18.34 30.87
CA ALA A 22 2.38 -18.74 29.55
C ALA A 22 1.28 -18.85 28.48
N PHE A 23 0.05 -18.39 28.76
CA PHE A 23 -0.86 -17.98 27.70
C PHE A 23 -0.55 -16.52 27.36
N SER A 24 0.64 -16.31 26.78
CA SER A 24 0.88 -15.14 25.95
C SER A 24 -0.27 -15.05 24.95
N HIS A 25 -0.92 -13.89 24.91
CA HIS A 25 -1.83 -13.46 23.85
C HIS A 25 -1.55 -14.19 22.54
N PHE A 26 -2.36 -15.20 22.22
CA PHE A 26 -2.59 -15.54 20.83
C PHE A 26 -3.40 -14.37 20.29
N GLU A 27 -2.71 -13.32 19.84
CA GLU A 27 -3.33 -12.41 18.89
C GLU A 27 -3.79 -13.29 17.73
N HIS A 28 -5.11 -13.36 17.53
CA HIS A 28 -5.65 -13.80 16.27
C HIS A 28 -5.11 -12.83 15.22
N LYS A 29 -3.99 -13.19 14.57
CA LYS A 29 -3.59 -12.53 13.34
C LYS A 29 -4.73 -12.74 12.37
N ASN A 30 -5.51 -11.69 12.11
CA ASN A 30 -6.54 -11.74 11.09
C ASN A 30 -5.83 -12.03 9.76
N PRO A 31 -6.20 -13.14 9.08
CA PRO A 31 -5.51 -13.55 7.87
C PRO A 31 -5.67 -12.48 6.80
N SER A 32 -4.56 -12.13 6.12
CA SER A 32 -4.59 -11.13 5.05
C SER A 32 -5.52 -11.60 3.91
N PRO A 33 -6.29 -10.69 3.29
CA PRO A 33 -7.10 -11.02 2.12
C PRO A 33 -6.26 -11.53 0.93
N PHE A 34 -4.95 -11.32 0.95
CA PHE A 34 -4.02 -11.81 -0.08
C PHE A 34 -3.41 -13.18 0.22
N GLU A 35 -3.69 -13.82 1.36
CA GLU A 35 -3.11 -15.12 1.73
C GLU A 35 -3.42 -16.25 0.74
N PHE A 36 -4.53 -16.15 0.00
CA PHE A 36 -4.87 -17.12 -1.06
C PHE A 36 -3.80 -17.19 -2.16
N LEU A 37 -2.92 -16.21 -2.30
CA LEU A 37 -1.85 -16.26 -3.29
C LEU A 37 -0.81 -17.33 -2.96
N GLN A 38 -0.68 -17.72 -1.70
CA GLN A 38 0.33 -18.68 -1.25
C GLN A 38 0.18 -20.05 -1.93
N HIS A 39 -1.06 -20.52 -2.17
CA HIS A 39 -1.30 -21.80 -2.83
C HIS A 39 -1.07 -21.75 -4.34
N LEU A 40 -0.92 -20.55 -4.93
CA LEU A 40 -0.66 -20.37 -6.36
C LEU A 40 0.84 -20.39 -6.70
N GLN A 41 1.72 -20.58 -5.71
CA GLN A 41 3.16 -20.57 -5.91
C GLN A 41 3.61 -21.70 -6.85
N GLY A 42 4.42 -21.35 -7.85
CA GLY A 42 5.06 -22.26 -8.80
C GLY A 42 4.33 -22.40 -10.13
N PHE A 43 3.04 -22.03 -10.19
CA PHE A 43 2.23 -22.12 -11.40
C PHE A 43 2.63 -21.10 -12.47
N HIS A 44 2.32 -21.44 -13.71
CA HIS A 44 2.72 -20.71 -14.91
C HIS A 44 1.76 -20.96 -16.07
N LYS A 45 2.03 -20.29 -17.19
CA LYS A 45 1.24 -20.45 -18.41
C LYS A 45 1.05 -21.93 -18.78
N GLY A 46 -0.19 -22.26 -19.13
CA GLY A 46 -0.63 -23.60 -19.48
C GLY A 46 -1.24 -24.40 -18.33
N ASP A 47 -1.03 -23.95 -17.08
CA ASP A 47 -1.66 -24.57 -15.91
C ASP A 47 -3.12 -24.14 -15.77
N ARG A 48 -3.92 -25.00 -15.13
CA ARG A 48 -5.27 -24.68 -14.65
C ARG A 48 -5.35 -24.97 -13.17
N VAL A 49 -5.69 -23.95 -12.38
CA VAL A 49 -5.54 -24.00 -10.91
C VAL A 49 -6.76 -23.40 -10.26
N LYS A 50 -7.34 -24.11 -9.30
CA LYS A 50 -8.47 -23.61 -8.52
C LYS A 50 -8.14 -22.24 -7.92
N ASP A 51 -9.10 -21.32 -8.02
CA ASP A 51 -9.02 -19.96 -7.46
C ASP A 51 -8.06 -19.01 -8.20
N LEU A 52 -7.48 -19.40 -9.34
CA LEU A 52 -6.63 -18.52 -10.16
C LEU A 52 -7.37 -17.27 -10.66
N HIS A 53 -8.69 -17.35 -10.89
CA HIS A 53 -9.51 -16.19 -11.20
C HIS A 53 -9.44 -15.08 -10.13
N LYS A 54 -9.14 -15.42 -8.85
CA LYS A 54 -8.93 -14.42 -7.79
C LYS A 54 -7.64 -13.63 -8.00
N LEU A 55 -6.56 -14.27 -8.47
CA LEU A 55 -5.34 -13.58 -8.88
C LEU A 55 -5.60 -12.68 -10.09
N LYS A 56 -6.43 -13.13 -11.05
CA LYS A 56 -6.82 -12.28 -12.19
C LYS A 56 -7.50 -11.01 -11.72
N LYS A 57 -8.45 -11.12 -10.76
CA LYS A 57 -9.09 -9.95 -10.13
C LYS A 57 -8.10 -9.06 -9.38
N TYR A 58 -7.19 -9.63 -8.58
CA TYR A 58 -6.12 -8.88 -7.92
C TYR A 58 -5.31 -8.05 -8.93
N LEU A 59 -4.86 -8.68 -10.03
CA LEU A 59 -4.10 -7.99 -11.07
C LEU A 59 -4.94 -6.97 -11.86
N GLN A 60 -6.24 -7.17 -11.99
CA GLN A 60 -7.16 -6.18 -12.56
C GLN A 60 -7.29 -4.96 -11.66
N ASN A 61 -7.47 -5.16 -10.35
CA ASN A 61 -7.62 -4.08 -9.37
C ASN A 61 -6.39 -3.16 -9.38
N PHE A 62 -5.18 -3.72 -9.51
CA PHE A 62 -3.94 -2.94 -9.62
C PHE A 62 -3.53 -2.58 -11.05
N GLY A 63 -4.41 -2.83 -12.04
CA GLY A 63 -4.27 -2.34 -13.40
C GLY A 63 -3.33 -3.13 -14.34
N TYR A 64 -2.81 -4.27 -13.90
CA TYR A 64 -1.90 -5.13 -14.67
C TYR A 64 -2.61 -5.97 -15.73
N LEU A 65 -3.90 -6.26 -15.52
CA LEU A 65 -4.67 -7.17 -16.35
C LEU A 65 -5.96 -6.51 -16.80
N SER A 66 -6.28 -6.67 -18.08
CA SER A 66 -7.55 -6.24 -18.64
C SER A 66 -7.97 -7.23 -19.72
N TYR A 67 -9.16 -7.79 -19.57
CA TYR A 67 -9.75 -8.65 -20.57
C TYR A 67 -10.83 -7.88 -21.31
N LYS A 68 -10.83 -7.97 -22.64
CA LYS A 68 -11.89 -7.40 -23.48
C LYS A 68 -13.22 -8.17 -23.35
N ASN A 69 -13.18 -9.40 -22.85
CA ASN A 69 -14.33 -10.28 -22.68
C ASN A 69 -14.32 -10.89 -21.27
N ASN A 70 -15.46 -10.84 -20.56
CA ASN A 70 -15.54 -11.18 -19.15
C ASN A 70 -15.40 -12.69 -18.86
N THR A 71 -15.45 -13.54 -19.89
CA THR A 71 -15.35 -15.00 -19.73
C THR A 71 -13.99 -15.42 -19.15
N HIS A 72 -12.90 -14.81 -19.61
CA HIS A 72 -11.55 -15.16 -19.17
C HIS A 72 -11.16 -14.60 -17.82
N VAL A 73 -11.89 -13.60 -17.33
CA VAL A 73 -11.71 -13.02 -16.00
C VAL A 73 -12.10 -14.02 -14.91
N SER A 74 -13.13 -14.83 -15.20
CA SER A 74 -13.75 -15.72 -14.21
C SER A 74 -13.27 -17.17 -14.32
N ASP A 75 -12.44 -17.49 -15.31
CA ASP A 75 -11.86 -18.83 -15.45
C ASP A 75 -10.55 -18.98 -14.65
N ASP A 76 -10.19 -20.24 -14.43
CA ASP A 76 -9.02 -20.65 -13.65
C ASP A 76 -7.81 -21.01 -14.54
N ASP A 77 -7.80 -20.55 -15.78
CA ASP A 77 -6.77 -20.88 -16.76
C ASP A 77 -5.62 -19.85 -16.72
N PHE A 78 -4.38 -20.33 -16.65
CA PHE A 78 -3.20 -19.49 -16.75
C PHE A 78 -2.88 -19.22 -18.21
N ASP A 79 -3.50 -18.17 -18.74
CA ASP A 79 -3.38 -17.76 -20.14
C ASP A 79 -2.17 -16.84 -20.42
N GLU A 80 -2.01 -16.47 -21.70
CA GLU A 80 -0.95 -15.57 -22.14
C GLU A 80 -1.06 -14.14 -21.59
N LEU A 81 -2.29 -13.68 -21.33
CA LEU A 81 -2.52 -12.34 -20.77
C LEU A 81 -2.10 -12.28 -19.31
N LEU A 82 -2.41 -13.31 -18.52
CA LEU A 82 -1.97 -13.46 -17.14
C LEU A 82 -0.45 -13.56 -17.05
N GLU A 83 0.20 -14.34 -17.93
CA GLU A 83 1.67 -14.40 -18.00
C GLU A 83 2.27 -13.01 -18.24
N SER A 84 1.72 -12.26 -19.19
CA SER A 84 2.16 -10.89 -19.51
C SER A 84 1.95 -9.91 -18.35
N ALA A 85 0.81 -10.01 -17.66
CA ALA A 85 0.51 -9.21 -16.48
C ALA A 85 1.51 -9.48 -15.35
N ILE A 86 1.82 -10.75 -15.07
CA ILE A 86 2.80 -11.15 -14.06
C ILE A 86 4.20 -10.65 -14.43
N ARG A 87 4.61 -10.76 -15.70
CA ARG A 87 5.89 -10.19 -16.16
C ARG A 87 5.97 -8.68 -15.92
N THR A 88 4.86 -7.98 -16.15
CA THR A 88 4.77 -6.53 -15.93
C THR A 88 4.82 -6.19 -14.43
N TYR A 89 4.11 -6.94 -13.59
CA TYR A 89 4.20 -6.83 -12.13
C TYR A 89 5.64 -7.03 -11.65
N GLN A 90 6.28 -8.13 -12.04
CA GLN A 90 7.67 -8.41 -11.69
C GLN A 90 8.61 -7.28 -12.09
N LEU A 91 8.40 -6.69 -13.28
CA LEU A 91 9.18 -5.55 -13.74
C LEU A 91 8.99 -4.33 -12.84
N ASN A 92 7.74 -3.94 -12.53
CA ASN A 92 7.43 -2.79 -11.68
C ASN A 92 8.05 -2.90 -10.27
N TYR A 93 8.07 -4.11 -9.72
CA TYR A 93 8.62 -4.40 -8.39
C TYR A 93 10.10 -4.80 -8.36
N ASN A 94 10.83 -4.61 -9.47
CA ASN A 94 12.26 -4.98 -9.61
C ASN A 94 12.57 -6.46 -9.32
N LEU A 95 11.61 -7.35 -9.55
CA LEU A 95 11.79 -8.79 -9.44
C LEU A 95 12.40 -9.36 -10.73
N LYS A 96 12.90 -10.59 -10.66
CA LYS A 96 13.30 -11.34 -11.85
C LYS A 96 12.06 -11.59 -12.72
N VAL A 97 12.08 -11.14 -13.97
CA VAL A 97 10.96 -11.28 -14.91
C VAL A 97 10.90 -12.72 -15.45
N THR A 98 10.17 -13.59 -14.76
CA THR A 98 9.99 -15.00 -15.11
C THR A 98 8.67 -15.27 -15.83
N GLY A 99 7.63 -14.46 -15.56
CA GLY A 99 6.24 -14.76 -15.96
C GLY A 99 5.60 -15.91 -15.20
N ARG A 100 6.23 -16.38 -14.12
CA ARG A 100 5.77 -17.46 -13.25
C ARG A 100 5.41 -16.90 -11.88
N LEU A 101 4.51 -17.55 -11.16
CA LEU A 101 4.20 -17.23 -9.77
C LEU A 101 5.27 -17.80 -8.83
N ASP A 102 6.52 -17.37 -9.01
CA ASP A 102 7.62 -17.79 -8.13
C ASP A 102 7.48 -17.21 -6.71
N ALA A 103 8.23 -17.78 -5.76
CA ALA A 103 8.13 -17.43 -4.34
C ALA A 103 8.32 -15.93 -4.07
N ASN A 104 9.23 -15.28 -4.80
CA ASN A 104 9.47 -13.84 -4.65
C ASN A 104 8.28 -13.01 -5.16
N THR A 105 7.66 -13.44 -6.26
CA THR A 105 6.46 -12.78 -6.81
C THR A 105 5.29 -12.90 -5.85
N ILE A 106 5.01 -14.12 -5.36
CA ILE A 106 3.93 -14.36 -4.39
C ILE A 106 4.17 -13.58 -3.10
N SER A 107 5.38 -13.67 -2.53
CA SER A 107 5.73 -12.94 -1.31
C SER A 107 5.55 -11.43 -1.48
N LYS A 108 5.80 -10.88 -2.68
CA LYS A 108 5.61 -9.46 -2.95
C LYS A 108 4.13 -9.08 -3.10
N MET A 109 3.35 -9.88 -3.83
CA MET A 109 1.91 -9.65 -4.02
C MET A 109 1.11 -9.73 -2.72
N MET A 110 1.58 -10.54 -1.77
CA MET A 110 0.97 -10.69 -0.44
C MET A 110 1.32 -9.55 0.54
N ARG A 111 2.19 -8.61 0.16
CA ARG A 111 2.52 -7.49 1.06
C ARG A 111 1.36 -6.49 1.13
N PRO A 112 1.04 -5.98 2.33
CA PRO A 112 0.13 -4.86 2.51
C PRO A 112 0.58 -3.65 1.69
N ARG A 113 -0.37 -2.90 1.13
CA ARG A 113 -0.06 -1.86 0.14
C ARG A 113 -1.13 -0.77 0.03
N CYS A 114 -0.79 0.32 -0.66
CA CYS A 114 -1.76 1.29 -1.17
C CYS A 114 -2.72 0.63 -2.19
N ALA A 115 -4.00 1.02 -2.15
CA ALA A 115 -5.04 0.52 -3.03
C ALA A 115 -5.04 1.19 -4.43
N VAL A 116 -4.33 2.31 -4.61
CA VAL A 116 -4.19 2.98 -5.91
C VAL A 116 -3.56 2.01 -6.92
N ALA A 117 -4.09 2.00 -8.15
CA ALA A 117 -3.59 1.10 -9.19
C ALA A 117 -2.16 1.47 -9.63
N ASP A 118 -1.31 0.48 -9.88
CA ASP A 118 0.07 0.71 -10.35
C ASP A 118 0.13 1.13 -11.83
N ILE A 119 -0.93 0.83 -12.59
CA ILE A 119 -1.04 1.03 -14.02
C ILE A 119 -2.46 1.48 -14.35
N PHE A 120 -2.61 2.67 -14.92
CA PHE A 120 -3.89 3.17 -15.38
C PHE A 120 -4.08 2.94 -16.88
N ASN A 121 -5.02 2.07 -17.27
CA ASN A 121 -5.38 1.78 -18.67
C ASN A 121 -4.16 1.46 -19.59
N GLY A 122 -3.11 0.86 -19.03
CA GLY A 122 -1.87 0.54 -19.74
C GLY A 122 -1.01 1.76 -20.12
N THR A 123 -1.33 2.94 -19.59
CA THR A 123 -0.67 4.21 -19.95
C THR A 123 0.39 4.66 -18.96
N SER A 124 0.21 4.40 -17.66
CA SER A 124 1.24 4.62 -16.62
C SER A 124 1.99 3.33 -16.30
N ARG A 125 3.25 3.46 -15.86
CA ARG A 125 4.06 2.39 -15.28
C ARG A 125 4.95 3.00 -14.22
N MET A 126 5.22 2.27 -13.14
CA MET A 126 6.17 2.64 -12.07
C MET A 126 7.62 2.84 -12.56
N ARG A 127 7.91 2.63 -13.85
CA ARG A 127 9.19 2.91 -14.50
C ARG A 127 8.97 3.87 -15.67
N TYR A 128 9.00 5.17 -15.40
CA TYR A 128 8.92 6.21 -16.42
C TYR A 128 10.25 6.30 -17.20
N GLY A 129 10.42 5.45 -18.22
CA GLY A 129 11.53 5.57 -19.17
C GLY A 129 12.16 4.28 -19.65
N GLN A 130 11.75 3.11 -19.14
CA GLN A 130 12.03 1.84 -19.81
C GLN A 130 11.04 1.60 -20.95
N LYS A 131 11.13 2.43 -22.00
CA LYS A 131 10.64 2.01 -23.32
C LYS A 131 11.43 0.77 -23.70
N TRP A 132 10.75 -0.31 -24.06
CA TRP A 132 11.37 -1.45 -24.74
C TRP A 132 12.00 -0.93 -26.03
N HIS A 133 13.28 -0.59 -25.99
CA HIS A 133 14.01 -0.18 -27.18
C HIS A 133 14.10 -1.38 -28.12
N ARG A 134 13.28 -1.39 -29.17
CA ARG A 134 13.71 -1.92 -30.47
C ARG A 134 14.99 -1.16 -30.81
N ARG A 135 16.10 -1.90 -30.87
CA ARG A 135 17.47 -1.43 -31.16
C ARG A 135 17.49 -0.14 -31.99
N SER A 136 17.87 0.96 -31.38
CA SER A 136 18.47 2.09 -32.09
C SER A 136 19.49 2.73 -31.17
N GLY A 137 20.74 2.77 -31.64
CA GLY A 137 21.88 3.22 -30.87
C GLY A 137 21.89 4.73 -30.68
N SER A 138 21.94 5.17 -29.43
CA SER A 138 22.51 6.44 -29.02
C SER A 138 22.94 6.32 -27.56
N LYS A 139 24.22 6.54 -27.28
CA LYS A 139 24.78 6.59 -25.92
C LYS A 139 24.55 7.99 -25.35
N LEU A 140 23.31 8.27 -24.96
CA LEU A 140 23.02 9.28 -23.94
C LEU A 140 22.78 8.52 -22.65
N VAL A 141 23.47 8.91 -21.58
CA VAL A 141 23.22 8.39 -20.24
C VAL A 141 21.85 8.93 -19.84
N HIS A 142 20.79 8.21 -20.20
CA HIS A 142 19.44 8.55 -19.81
C HIS A 142 19.30 8.22 -18.33
N THR A 143 19.30 9.23 -17.46
CA THR A 143 18.74 9.09 -16.12
C THR A 143 17.27 8.73 -16.31
N VAL A 144 16.94 7.47 -16.06
CA VAL A 144 15.55 7.00 -16.11
C VAL A 144 14.90 7.46 -14.81
N SER A 145 13.98 8.41 -14.88
CA SER A 145 13.16 8.79 -13.73
C SER A 145 12.32 7.58 -13.30
N HIS A 146 12.23 7.33 -12.00
CA HIS A 146 11.44 6.23 -11.46
C HIS A 146 10.08 6.69 -10.93
N TYR A 147 9.93 7.99 -10.65
CA TYR A 147 8.64 8.62 -10.40
C TYR A 147 7.74 8.50 -11.63
N SER A 148 6.44 8.47 -11.39
CA SER A 148 5.42 8.43 -12.44
C SER A 148 4.25 9.34 -12.09
N PHE A 149 3.33 9.55 -13.04
CA PHE A 149 2.17 10.42 -12.87
C PHE A 149 0.91 9.70 -13.35
N PHE A 150 -0.22 10.08 -12.76
CA PHE A 150 -1.53 9.64 -13.24
C PHE A 150 -1.72 10.05 -14.72
N PRO A 151 -2.54 9.32 -15.48
CA PRO A 151 -2.85 9.70 -16.86
C PRO A 151 -3.37 11.12 -16.94
N GLN A 152 -2.92 11.85 -17.97
CA GLN A 152 -3.21 13.28 -18.19
C GLN A 152 -2.54 14.22 -17.19
N GLU A 153 -1.72 13.70 -16.27
CA GLU A 153 -0.96 14.47 -15.27
C GLU A 153 -1.84 15.52 -14.55
N PRO A 154 -2.93 15.08 -13.89
CA PRO A 154 -3.79 15.97 -13.12
C PRO A 154 -2.97 16.73 -12.07
N ARG A 155 -3.26 18.01 -11.93
CA ARG A 155 -2.59 18.94 -11.03
C ARG A 155 -3.63 19.80 -10.34
N TRP A 156 -3.31 20.26 -9.14
CA TRP A 156 -4.00 21.43 -8.60
C TRP A 156 -3.77 22.63 -9.55
N PRO A 157 -4.78 23.50 -9.77
CA PRO A 157 -4.60 24.68 -10.60
C PRO A 157 -3.41 25.52 -10.12
N ALA A 158 -2.67 26.15 -11.03
CA ALA A 158 -1.48 26.93 -10.66
C ALA A 158 -1.78 28.08 -9.68
N SER A 159 -3.03 28.57 -9.62
CA SER A 159 -3.48 29.56 -8.64
C SER A 159 -3.81 28.98 -7.26
N LYS A 160 -3.86 27.65 -7.13
CA LYS A 160 -4.31 26.91 -5.95
C LYS A 160 -3.16 26.16 -5.28
N TYR A 161 -2.27 26.92 -4.66
CA TYR A 161 -1.12 26.41 -3.91
C TYR A 161 -1.34 26.42 -2.39
N ASN A 162 -2.36 27.14 -1.90
CA ASN A 162 -2.82 27.03 -0.52
C ASN A 162 -4.00 26.04 -0.50
N LEU A 163 -3.76 24.83 0.00
CA LEU A 163 -4.77 23.77 0.07
C LEU A 163 -5.25 23.61 1.50
N THR A 164 -6.56 23.59 1.70
CA THR A 164 -7.15 23.28 3.00
C THR A 164 -7.33 21.78 3.15
N TYR A 165 -7.15 21.25 4.36
CA TYR A 165 -7.50 19.86 4.66
C TYR A 165 -8.36 19.77 5.91
N ALA A 166 -9.22 18.77 5.96
CA ALA A 166 -10.09 18.51 7.09
C ALA A 166 -10.29 17.01 7.30
N PHE A 167 -10.57 16.64 8.54
CA PHE A 167 -10.93 15.28 8.91
C PHE A 167 -12.45 15.13 8.96
N LEU A 168 -12.95 13.98 8.53
CA LEU A 168 -14.36 13.65 8.72
C LEU A 168 -14.71 13.76 10.22
N PRO A 169 -15.84 14.41 10.59
CA PRO A 169 -16.22 14.53 11.99
C PRO A 169 -16.31 13.16 12.67
N GLY A 170 -15.59 13.00 13.79
CA GLY A 170 -15.49 11.72 14.51
C GLY A 170 -14.32 10.82 14.11
N ALA A 171 -13.46 11.26 13.19
CA ALA A 171 -12.21 10.57 12.86
C ALA A 171 -11.27 10.42 14.07
N GLN A 172 -10.29 9.53 13.94
CA GLN A 172 -9.28 9.25 14.95
C GLN A 172 -8.49 10.52 15.29
N VAL A 173 -8.62 11.04 16.52
CA VAL A 173 -8.02 12.31 16.96
C VAL A 173 -6.49 12.24 17.00
N ASP A 174 -5.95 11.08 17.33
CA ASP A 174 -4.51 10.80 17.35
C ASP A 174 -3.87 10.82 15.95
N ALA A 175 -4.65 10.63 14.88
CA ALA A 175 -4.20 10.72 13.49
C ALA A 175 -4.00 12.16 12.99
N ILE A 176 -4.53 13.17 13.69
CA ILE A 176 -4.39 14.58 13.29
C ILE A 176 -2.92 14.98 13.21
N ASN A 177 -2.15 14.78 14.27
CA ASN A 177 -0.74 15.16 14.34
C ASN A 177 0.15 14.48 13.28
N PRO A 178 0.13 13.14 13.09
CA PRO A 178 0.95 12.48 12.06
C PRO A 178 0.59 12.93 10.64
N VAL A 179 -0.70 13.11 10.32
CA VAL A 179 -1.12 13.61 9.00
C VAL A 179 -0.68 15.07 8.79
N SER A 180 -0.82 15.92 9.81
CA SER A 180 -0.32 17.31 9.75
C SER A 180 1.18 17.39 9.48
N LYS A 181 1.98 16.49 10.08
CA LYS A 181 3.43 16.38 9.81
C LYS A 181 3.73 15.92 8.39
N ALA A 182 2.95 14.99 7.85
CA ALA A 182 3.10 14.56 6.47
C ALA A 182 2.80 15.72 5.48
N PHE A 183 1.75 16.51 5.72
CA PHE A 183 1.50 17.75 4.97
C PHE A 183 2.64 18.76 5.12
N GLN A 184 3.18 18.93 6.31
CA GLN A 184 4.33 19.80 6.55
C GLN A 184 5.54 19.34 5.73
N THR A 185 5.84 18.04 5.73
CA THR A 185 6.95 17.46 4.95
C THR A 185 6.81 17.78 3.47
N TRP A 186 5.61 17.65 2.89
CA TRP A 186 5.35 18.07 1.51
C TRP A 186 5.44 19.59 1.32
N SER A 187 4.98 20.39 2.27
CA SER A 187 5.07 21.85 2.21
C SER A 187 6.51 22.37 2.19
N GLU A 188 7.41 21.69 2.90
CA GLU A 188 8.84 22.00 2.96
C GLU A 188 9.58 21.65 1.65
N ASN A 189 9.03 20.72 0.86
CA ASN A 189 9.64 20.21 -0.37
C ASN A 189 8.91 20.66 -1.64
N THR A 190 7.87 21.50 -1.51
CA THR A 190 7.05 22.00 -2.62
C THR A 190 6.65 23.47 -2.41
N HIS A 191 5.98 24.05 -3.41
CA HIS A 191 5.39 25.37 -3.30
C HIS A 191 4.04 25.38 -2.56
N PHE A 192 3.49 24.21 -2.25
CA PHE A 192 2.20 24.10 -1.57
C PHE A 192 2.30 24.53 -0.11
N ARG A 193 1.20 25.08 0.40
CA ARG A 193 0.95 25.36 1.81
C ARG A 193 -0.33 24.66 2.20
N PHE A 194 -0.33 24.03 3.36
CA PHE A 194 -1.47 23.29 3.87
C PHE A 194 -1.96 23.91 5.17
N SER A 195 -3.28 24.06 5.30
CA SER A 195 -3.89 24.55 6.52
C SER A 195 -5.10 23.70 6.89
N MET A 196 -5.16 23.24 8.14
CA MET A 196 -6.31 22.52 8.64
C MET A 196 -7.53 23.46 8.75
N THR A 197 -8.72 22.95 8.43
CA THR A 197 -10.00 23.63 8.62
C THR A 197 -11.01 22.71 9.30
N GLU A 198 -11.98 23.27 10.01
CA GLU A 198 -13.13 22.54 10.57
C GLU A 198 -14.24 22.33 9.53
N ASP A 199 -14.23 23.09 8.44
CA ASP A 199 -15.20 22.97 7.35
C ASP A 199 -14.84 21.78 6.44
N TYR A 200 -15.19 20.57 6.90
CA TYR A 200 -14.95 19.34 6.15
C TYR A 200 -15.59 19.33 4.77
N VAL A 201 -16.77 19.94 4.62
CA VAL A 201 -17.54 19.90 3.37
C VAL A 201 -16.80 20.66 2.27
N ASN A 202 -16.25 21.83 2.61
CA ASN A 202 -15.59 22.72 1.65
C ASN A 202 -14.05 22.63 1.65
N ALA A 203 -13.46 21.75 2.45
CA ALA A 203 -12.02 21.50 2.42
C ALA A 203 -11.59 20.96 1.05
N ASP A 204 -10.40 21.38 0.60
CA ASP A 204 -9.81 20.88 -0.66
C ASP A 204 -9.43 19.41 -0.55
N ILE A 205 -8.91 19.03 0.61
CA ILE A 205 -8.50 17.66 0.92
C ILE A 205 -9.32 17.15 2.11
N LYS A 206 -9.87 15.93 1.97
CA LYS A 206 -10.78 15.32 2.92
C LYS A 206 -10.19 13.99 3.38
N VAL A 207 -9.86 13.91 4.67
CA VAL A 207 -9.26 12.74 5.29
C VAL A 207 -10.32 12.00 6.10
N SER A 208 -10.48 10.70 5.85
CA SER A 208 -11.38 9.86 6.65
C SER A 208 -10.81 8.46 6.89
N PHE A 209 -11.45 7.73 7.79
CA PHE A 209 -11.19 6.33 8.10
C PHE A 209 -12.46 5.57 7.74
N GLU A 210 -12.36 4.64 6.80
CA GLU A 210 -13.51 3.92 6.24
C GLU A 210 -13.25 2.41 6.33
N SER A 211 -14.30 1.59 6.40
CA SER A 211 -14.19 0.13 6.34
C SER A 211 -15.02 -0.41 5.18
N GLY A 212 -14.54 -1.45 4.50
CA GLY A 212 -15.30 -2.13 3.45
C GLY A 212 -15.78 -1.19 2.34
N ASP A 213 -17.01 -1.40 1.85
CA ASP A 213 -17.64 -0.49 0.88
C ASP A 213 -18.08 0.81 1.54
N HIS A 214 -17.48 1.91 1.09
CA HIS A 214 -17.70 3.27 1.58
C HIS A 214 -18.13 4.24 0.46
N GLY A 215 -18.68 3.70 -0.62
CA GLY A 215 -19.46 4.49 -1.60
C GLY A 215 -18.64 5.23 -2.66
N ASP A 216 -17.33 5.01 -2.75
CA ASP A 216 -16.46 5.59 -3.77
C ASP A 216 -16.05 4.61 -4.90
N GLY A 217 -16.52 3.36 -4.82
CA GLY A 217 -16.22 2.31 -5.78
C GLY A 217 -14.88 1.59 -5.55
N SER A 218 -14.16 1.92 -4.47
CA SER A 218 -12.89 1.30 -4.08
C SER A 218 -13.00 0.73 -2.65
N PRO A 219 -13.79 -0.35 -2.44
CA PRO A 219 -14.00 -0.89 -1.10
C PRO A 219 -12.69 -1.42 -0.49
N PHE A 220 -12.49 -1.20 0.81
CA PHE A 220 -11.40 -1.82 1.57
C PHE A 220 -11.66 -3.31 1.81
N ASP A 221 -10.59 -4.06 2.06
CA ASP A 221 -10.57 -5.53 2.12
C ASP A 221 -10.34 -6.11 3.51
N GLY A 222 -10.35 -5.25 4.54
CA GLY A 222 -10.09 -5.62 5.92
C GLY A 222 -8.59 -5.77 6.19
N PRO A 223 -8.22 -6.38 7.33
CA PRO A 223 -6.85 -6.29 7.82
C PRO A 223 -5.78 -6.91 6.91
N ASN A 224 -4.62 -6.25 6.83
CA ASN A 224 -3.39 -6.67 6.17
C ASN A 224 -3.48 -6.82 4.64
N GLY A 225 -4.34 -6.03 3.99
CA GLY A 225 -4.51 -6.00 2.53
C GLY A 225 -4.16 -4.63 1.95
N THR A 226 -5.19 -3.90 1.57
CA THR A 226 -5.12 -2.50 1.16
C THR A 226 -5.21 -1.60 2.38
N LEU A 227 -4.22 -0.73 2.58
CA LEU A 227 -4.09 0.06 3.81
C LEU A 227 -4.78 1.42 3.75
N ALA A 228 -4.78 2.03 2.57
CA ALA A 228 -5.29 3.36 2.31
C ALA A 228 -5.40 3.59 0.80
N HIS A 229 -6.13 4.63 0.42
CA HIS A 229 -6.04 5.22 -0.91
C HIS A 229 -6.31 6.72 -0.89
N ALA A 230 -5.84 7.38 -1.94
CA ALA A 230 -6.18 8.75 -2.26
C ALA A 230 -6.49 8.94 -3.74
N PHE A 231 -7.22 10.01 -4.02
CA PHE A 231 -7.62 10.38 -5.36
C PHE A 231 -6.72 11.49 -5.90
N ALA A 232 -6.34 11.38 -7.17
CA ALA A 232 -5.54 12.39 -7.85
C ALA A 232 -6.22 13.78 -7.84
N PRO A 233 -5.47 14.88 -8.04
CA PRO A 233 -6.05 16.21 -8.13
C PRO A 233 -7.20 16.30 -9.17
N THR A 234 -8.25 17.07 -8.93
CA THR A 234 -8.54 17.90 -7.74
C THR A 234 -9.59 17.25 -6.83
N ASP A 235 -9.71 15.93 -6.84
CA ASP A 235 -10.75 15.23 -6.07
C ASP A 235 -10.55 15.42 -4.56
N GLY A 236 -9.32 15.21 -4.09
CA GLY A 236 -8.90 15.57 -2.74
C GLY A 236 -9.29 14.58 -1.65
N ARG A 237 -9.94 13.47 -1.96
CA ARG A 237 -10.26 12.43 -0.97
C ARG A 237 -9.04 11.56 -0.65
N PHE A 238 -8.85 11.28 0.64
CA PHE A 238 -7.86 10.37 1.21
C PHE A 238 -8.54 9.55 2.31
N HIS A 239 -8.64 8.25 2.12
CA HIS A 239 -9.18 7.32 3.10
C HIS A 239 -8.11 6.37 3.64
N TYR A 240 -8.09 6.17 4.95
CA TYR A 240 -7.45 5.03 5.60
C TYR A 240 -8.42 3.87 5.72
N ASP A 241 -7.93 2.63 5.64
CA ASP A 241 -8.71 1.47 6.06
C ASP A 241 -8.80 1.45 7.59
N ALA A 242 -10.00 1.62 8.13
CA ALA A 242 -10.27 1.63 9.56
C ALA A 242 -10.14 0.25 10.21
N ASP A 243 -10.06 -0.83 9.42
CA ASP A 243 -9.89 -2.20 9.92
C ASP A 243 -8.42 -2.53 10.24
N GLU A 244 -7.49 -1.65 9.88
CA GLU A 244 -6.06 -1.84 10.10
C GLU A 244 -5.60 -1.38 11.51
N SER A 245 -4.51 -1.98 11.98
CA SER A 245 -3.86 -1.53 13.21
C SER A 245 -2.99 -0.31 12.93
N TRP A 246 -3.40 0.86 13.40
CA TRP A 246 -2.70 2.13 13.22
C TRP A 246 -1.91 2.55 14.45
N SER A 247 -0.71 3.11 14.24
CA SER A 247 0.10 3.71 15.29
C SER A 247 0.63 5.09 14.90
N VAL A 248 0.67 5.98 15.88
CA VAL A 248 1.26 7.33 15.76
C VAL A 248 2.79 7.32 15.83
N THR A 249 3.39 6.20 16.19
CA THR A 249 4.84 5.98 16.21
C THR A 249 5.18 4.70 15.45
N PRO A 250 6.42 4.53 14.96
CA PRO A 250 6.84 3.27 14.38
C PRO A 250 6.74 2.13 15.39
N ASP A 251 5.79 1.22 15.18
CA ASP A 251 5.47 0.09 16.08
C ASP A 251 5.48 -1.23 15.29
N PRO A 252 6.26 -2.26 15.69
CA PRO A 252 6.32 -3.54 14.99
C PRO A 252 5.00 -4.30 14.83
N SER A 253 3.93 -3.95 15.58
CA SER A 253 2.61 -4.56 15.47
C SER A 253 1.57 -3.71 14.72
N ALA A 254 1.92 -2.52 14.23
CA ALA A 254 0.97 -1.61 13.59
C ALA A 254 1.57 -0.86 12.38
N TYR A 255 0.72 -0.33 11.51
CA TYR A 255 1.11 0.55 10.42
C TYR A 255 1.26 1.99 10.92
N HIS A 256 2.31 2.67 10.46
CA HIS A 256 2.63 4.01 10.91
C HIS A 256 1.81 5.06 10.14
N LEU A 257 0.92 5.77 10.84
CA LEU A 257 0.00 6.76 10.27
C LEU A 257 0.71 7.83 9.43
N GLU A 258 1.80 8.41 9.94
CA GLU A 258 2.50 9.50 9.24
C GLU A 258 3.12 9.02 7.92
N THR A 259 3.62 7.78 7.89
CA THR A 259 4.24 7.22 6.69
C THR A 259 3.20 6.93 5.60
N LEU A 260 2.04 6.37 5.95
CA LEU A 260 0.96 6.20 4.98
C LEU A 260 0.39 7.56 4.53
N ALA A 261 0.20 8.51 5.45
CA ALA A 261 -0.19 9.88 5.10
C ALA A 261 0.76 10.51 4.07
N LEU A 262 2.07 10.36 4.28
CA LEU A 262 3.07 10.93 3.40
C LEU A 262 2.97 10.36 1.98
N HIS A 263 2.69 9.06 1.85
CA HIS A 263 2.43 8.40 0.58
C HIS A 263 1.15 8.92 -0.10
N GLU A 264 0.02 8.85 0.60
CA GLU A 264 -1.29 9.21 0.03
C GLU A 264 -1.37 10.70 -0.33
N ILE A 265 -0.68 11.58 0.40
CA ILE A 265 -0.56 12.99 0.03
C ILE A 265 0.22 13.16 -1.28
N GLY A 266 1.20 12.30 -1.59
CA GLY A 266 1.84 12.29 -2.90
C GLY A 266 0.84 12.08 -4.04
N HIS A 267 -0.12 11.16 -3.86
CA HIS A 267 -1.24 10.96 -4.80
C HIS A 267 -2.16 12.17 -4.87
N LEU A 268 -2.52 12.77 -3.72
CA LEU A 268 -3.31 14.01 -3.66
C LEU A 268 -2.64 15.18 -4.38
N LEU A 269 -1.32 15.13 -4.58
CA LEU A 269 -0.56 16.11 -5.33
C LEU A 269 -0.29 15.69 -6.79
N GLY A 270 -0.66 14.47 -7.19
CA GLY A 270 -0.61 14.00 -8.58
C GLY A 270 0.55 13.06 -8.93
N LEU A 271 1.33 12.63 -7.94
CA LEU A 271 2.32 11.57 -8.14
C LEU A 271 1.62 10.20 -8.23
N ASP A 272 2.09 9.36 -9.15
CA ASP A 272 1.75 7.93 -9.20
C ASP A 272 2.94 7.12 -8.63
N HIS A 273 2.76 5.82 -8.45
CA HIS A 273 3.72 4.96 -7.76
C HIS A 273 5.13 4.97 -8.37
N SER A 274 6.14 4.92 -7.51
CA SER A 274 7.56 4.76 -7.88
C SER A 274 7.99 3.30 -7.86
N SER A 275 8.92 2.92 -8.74
CA SER A 275 9.56 1.59 -8.68
C SER A 275 10.72 1.49 -7.68
N ILE A 276 11.09 2.58 -6.98
CA ILE A 276 12.18 2.55 -6.00
C ILE A 276 11.63 2.17 -4.63
N GLU A 277 12.04 1.04 -4.05
CA GLU A 277 11.52 0.55 -2.75
C GLU A 277 11.76 1.50 -1.57
N ALA A 278 12.80 2.34 -1.67
CA ALA A 278 13.11 3.38 -0.69
C ALA A 278 12.28 4.67 -0.85
N ALA A 279 11.59 4.87 -1.98
CA ALA A 279 10.76 6.04 -2.23
C ALA A 279 9.45 5.95 -1.43
N ILE A 280 8.93 7.10 -0.99
CA ILE A 280 7.66 7.08 -0.27
C ILE A 280 6.54 6.62 -1.21
N MET A 281 6.59 6.98 -2.50
CA MET A 281 5.61 6.55 -3.49
C MET A 281 5.75 5.08 -3.91
N TYR A 282 6.58 4.28 -3.23
CA TYR A 282 6.56 2.84 -3.40
C TYR A 282 5.33 2.23 -2.72
N PRO A 283 4.58 1.34 -3.38
CA PRO A 283 3.22 1.00 -2.95
C PRO A 283 3.11 0.05 -1.77
N THR A 284 4.14 -0.75 -1.45
CA THR A 284 4.04 -1.76 -0.38
C THR A 284 4.65 -1.28 0.92
N PHE A 285 3.99 -1.61 2.04
CA PHE A 285 4.40 -1.24 3.39
C PHE A 285 4.60 -2.46 4.28
N THR A 286 5.35 -2.27 5.36
CA THR A 286 5.52 -3.29 6.42
C THR A 286 5.19 -2.71 7.79
N LEU A 287 4.79 -3.56 8.73
CA LEU A 287 4.51 -3.13 10.10
C LEU A 287 5.75 -2.47 10.73
N GLY A 288 5.53 -1.37 11.46
CA GLY A 288 6.59 -0.58 12.08
C GLY A 288 7.50 0.18 11.10
N GLU A 289 7.21 0.14 9.81
CA GLU A 289 7.97 0.89 8.81
C GLU A 289 7.78 2.39 8.99
N SER A 290 8.89 3.12 8.93
CA SER A 290 8.91 4.58 8.89
C SER A 290 9.74 5.03 7.71
N LYS A 291 9.13 5.82 6.83
CA LYS A 291 9.78 6.39 5.65
C LYS A 291 9.55 7.90 5.58
N GLY A 292 10.54 8.59 5.04
CA GLY A 292 10.44 9.98 4.59
C GLY A 292 10.50 10.06 3.06
N LEU A 293 10.55 11.28 2.53
CA LEU A 293 10.72 11.50 1.09
C LEU A 293 12.09 11.02 0.61
N HIS A 294 12.09 10.33 -0.53
CA HIS A 294 13.28 10.01 -1.29
C HIS A 294 13.49 11.06 -2.39
N GLU A 295 14.70 11.11 -2.93
CA GLU A 295 15.06 12.03 -4.02
C GLU A 295 14.18 11.86 -5.26
N ASP A 296 13.71 10.64 -5.54
CA ASP A 296 12.78 10.35 -6.65
C ASP A 296 11.40 11.00 -6.44
N ASP A 297 10.91 11.04 -5.20
CA ASP A 297 9.64 11.71 -4.87
C ASP A 297 9.77 13.23 -5.03
N ILE A 298 10.89 13.79 -4.57
CA ILE A 298 11.21 15.23 -4.68
C ILE A 298 11.39 15.62 -6.16
N GLN A 299 12.09 14.82 -6.96
CA GLN A 299 12.24 15.08 -8.39
C GLN A 299 10.91 14.96 -9.12
N GLY A 300 10.08 13.97 -8.77
CA GLY A 300 8.76 13.80 -9.35
C GLY A 300 7.86 15.01 -9.13
N ILE A 301 7.78 15.50 -7.89
CA ILE A 301 6.89 16.62 -7.58
C ILE A 301 7.38 17.93 -8.21
N LYS A 302 8.70 18.15 -8.25
CA LYS A 302 9.32 19.28 -8.94
C LYS A 302 9.08 19.25 -10.44
N ALA A 303 9.21 18.08 -11.06
CA ALA A 303 8.92 17.89 -12.48
C ALA A 303 7.43 18.12 -12.79
N LEU A 304 6.53 17.68 -11.91
CA LEU A 304 5.09 17.85 -12.12
C LEU A 304 4.69 19.33 -12.06
N TYR A 305 5.21 20.10 -11.10
CA TYR A 305 4.79 21.48 -10.87
C TYR A 305 5.76 22.55 -11.39
N ASN A 306 6.87 22.15 -12.02
CA ASN A 306 7.93 23.04 -12.52
C ASN A 306 8.53 23.96 -11.43
N VAL A 307 8.88 23.38 -10.27
CA VAL A 307 9.44 24.10 -9.11
C VAL A 307 10.83 23.60 -8.71
#